data_AF-A0A6C0JZM2-F1
#
_entry.id   AF-A0A6C0JZM2-F1
#
_cell.length_a   1.000
_cell.length_b   1.000
_cell.length_c   1.000
_cell.angle_alpha   90.00
_cell.angle_beta   90.00
_cell.angle_gamma   90.00
#
_symmetry.space_group_name_H-M   'P 1'
#
loop_
_entity.id
_entity.type
_entity.pdbx_description
1 polymer ?
#
loop_
_entity_poly.entity_id
_entity_poly.type
_entity_poly.pdbx_seq_one_letter_code
_entity_poly.pdbx_strand_id
1 'polypeptide(L)'
;MEEWYRIVQTLKDESMDPYITGKFVEHVFLQLKNARIKEKQKFKNRMGPEFEEWVESLHTSYSDVLITNILSNDDFWLETLKRTQKI
;
A
#
# COMPACT_ATOMS: atom_id res chain seq x y z
N MET A 1 12.70 -10.94 -2.05
CA MET A 1 11.30 -11.20 -1.64
C MET A 1 11.13 -11.04 -0.13
N GLU A 2 12.15 -11.41 0.65
CA GLU A 2 12.17 -11.39 2.11
C GLU A 2 11.91 -10.01 2.74
N GLU A 3 12.43 -8.92 2.17
CA GLU A 3 12.31 -7.58 2.81
C GLU A 3 10.87 -7.11 2.99
N TRP A 4 10.07 -7.12 1.92
CA TRP A 4 8.63 -6.81 2.00
C TRP A 4 7.89 -7.68 3.01
N TYR A 5 8.21 -8.98 3.11
CA TYR A 5 7.58 -9.86 4.10
C TYR A 5 7.96 -9.48 5.53
N ARG A 6 9.19 -9.04 5.76
CA ARG A 6 9.61 -8.51 7.06
C ARG A 6 8.84 -7.24 7.41
N ILE A 7 8.73 -6.29 6.48
CA ILE A 7 7.96 -5.05 6.69
C ILE A 7 6.49 -5.37 7.00
N VAL A 8 5.88 -6.25 6.23
CA VAL A 8 4.49 -6.69 6.48
C VAL A 8 4.34 -7.38 7.82
N GLN A 9 5.32 -8.19 8.23
CA GLN A 9 5.29 -8.83 9.53
C GLN A 9 5.37 -7.79 10.66
N THR A 10 6.27 -6.81 10.57
CA THR A 10 6.34 -5.69 11.51
C THR A 10 5.02 -4.93 11.61
N LEU A 11 4.42 -4.57 10.46
CA LEU A 11 3.13 -3.88 10.42
C LEU A 11 2.01 -4.69 11.09
N LYS A 12 2.02 -6.00 10.94
CA LYS A 12 1.05 -6.89 11.59
C LYS A 12 1.29 -6.97 13.09
N ASP A 13 2.54 -7.01 13.53
CA ASP A 13 2.89 -7.10 14.95
C ASP A 13 2.59 -5.79 15.70
N GLU A 14 2.66 -4.64 15.02
CA GLU A 14 2.36 -3.32 15.58
C GLU A 14 0.87 -2.94 15.51
N SER A 15 0.07 -3.67 14.72
CA SER A 15 -1.33 -3.36 14.50
C SER A 15 -2.24 -3.98 15.56
N MET A 16 -3.32 -3.26 15.91
CA MET A 16 -4.39 -3.78 16.76
C MET A 16 -5.14 -4.96 16.12
N ASP A 17 -5.18 -5.03 14.79
CA ASP A 17 -5.77 -6.14 14.04
C ASP A 17 -4.79 -6.66 12.98
N PRO A 18 -3.96 -7.66 13.33
CA PRO A 18 -2.98 -8.27 12.43
C PRO A 18 -3.63 -8.95 11.22
N TYR A 19 -4.87 -9.42 11.34
CA TYR A 19 -5.57 -10.13 10.27
C TYR A 19 -6.05 -9.15 9.19
N ILE A 20 -6.72 -8.07 9.60
CA ILE A 20 -7.15 -7.02 8.67
C ILE A 20 -5.95 -6.34 8.03
N THR A 21 -4.89 -6.09 8.81
CA THR A 21 -3.64 -5.51 8.30
C THR A 21 -3.01 -6.40 7.23
N GLY A 22 -2.93 -7.71 7.46
CA GLY A 22 -2.47 -8.68 6.47
C GLY A 22 -3.29 -8.65 5.18
N LYS A 23 -4.62 -8.66 5.29
CA LYS A 23 -5.49 -8.54 4.10
C LYS A 23 -5.29 -7.24 3.35
N PHE A 24 -5.12 -6.13 4.07
CA PHE A 24 -4.92 -4.82 3.46
C PHE A 24 -3.63 -4.76 2.65
N VAL A 25 -2.49 -5.16 3.24
CA VAL A 25 -1.20 -5.11 2.54
C VAL A 25 -1.16 -6.03 1.33
N GLU A 26 -1.79 -7.20 1.40
CA GLU A 26 -1.93 -8.11 0.24
C GLU A 26 -2.81 -7.50 -0.84
N HIS A 27 -3.93 -6.90 -0.47
CA HIS A 27 -4.83 -6.23 -1.42
C HIS A 27 -4.12 -5.07 -2.12
N VAL A 28 -3.44 -4.20 -1.38
CA VAL A 28 -2.63 -3.11 -1.95
C VAL A 28 -1.58 -3.66 -2.93
N PHE A 29 -0.85 -4.70 -2.53
CA PHE A 29 0.16 -5.32 -3.39
C PHE A 29 -0.44 -5.84 -4.70
N LEU A 30 -1.57 -6.55 -4.63
CA LEU A 30 -2.23 -7.10 -5.82
C LEU A 30 -2.82 -6.02 -6.72
N GLN A 31 -3.46 -4.99 -6.15
CA GLN A 31 -3.95 -3.85 -6.92
C GLN A 31 -2.81 -3.17 -7.65
N LEU A 32 -1.73 -2.82 -6.94
CA LEU A 32 -0.59 -2.14 -7.54
C LEU A 32 0.14 -3.03 -8.53
N LYS A 33 0.22 -4.36 -8.33
CA LYS A 33 0.81 -5.28 -9.31
C LYS A 33 0.06 -5.29 -10.65
N ASN A 34 -1.25 -5.12 -10.61
CA ASN A 34 -2.12 -5.16 -11.78
C ASN A 34 -2.43 -3.76 -12.35
N ALA A 35 -2.18 -2.70 -11.59
CA ALA A 35 -2.43 -1.32 -11.99
C ALA A 35 -1.47 -0.86 -13.09
N ARG A 36 -1.99 -0.11 -14.06
CA ARG A 36 -1.19 0.58 -15.07
C ARG A 36 -1.07 2.06 -14.70
N ILE A 37 -0.13 2.36 -13.81
CA ILE A 37 0.11 3.72 -13.31
C ILE A 37 0.80 4.56 -14.39
N LYS A 38 0.15 5.64 -14.83
CA LYS A 38 0.68 6.51 -15.89
C LYS A 38 1.71 7.48 -15.34
N GLU A 39 1.36 8.19 -14.27
CA GLU A 39 2.21 9.22 -13.66
C GLU A 39 3.00 8.66 -12.46
N LYS A 40 3.87 7.68 -12.75
CA LYS A 40 4.65 6.91 -11.76
C LYS A 40 5.31 7.76 -10.67
N GLN A 41 5.91 8.90 -11.03
CA GLN A 41 6.59 9.76 -10.07
C GLN A 41 5.62 10.49 -9.13
N LYS A 42 4.48 10.98 -9.65
CA LYS A 42 3.44 11.61 -8.82
C LYS A 42 2.80 10.58 -7.90
N PHE A 43 2.48 9.41 -8.44
CA PHE A 43 1.92 8.30 -7.67
C PHE A 43 2.87 7.84 -6.56
N LYS A 44 4.17 7.68 -6.85
CA LYS A 44 5.20 7.38 -5.85
C LYS A 44 5.24 8.40 -4.72
N ASN A 45 5.02 9.68 -5.04
CA ASN A 45 4.95 10.75 -4.05
C ASN A 45 3.56 10.90 -3.40
N ARG A 46 2.63 9.96 -3.61
CA ARG A 46 1.26 9.99 -3.06
C ARG A 46 0.47 11.22 -3.51
N MET A 47 0.68 11.64 -4.76
CA MET A 47 0.08 12.83 -5.34
C MET A 47 -0.67 12.53 -6.63
N GLY A 48 -1.61 13.41 -6.95
CA GLY A 48 -2.31 13.46 -8.22
C GLY A 48 -3.57 12.61 -8.24
N PRO A 49 -4.41 12.81 -9.27
CA PRO A 49 -5.76 12.24 -9.31
C PRO A 49 -5.75 10.71 -9.33
N GLU A 50 -4.77 10.09 -10.00
CA GLU A 50 -4.67 8.62 -10.08
C GLU A 50 -4.39 7.97 -8.71
N PHE A 51 -3.65 8.66 -7.83
CA PHE A 51 -3.44 8.20 -6.45
C PHE A 51 -4.68 8.45 -5.60
N GLU A 52 -5.30 9.61 -5.72
CA GLU A 52 -6.51 9.98 -4.98
C GLU A 52 -7.68 9.03 -5.29
N GLU A 53 -7.96 8.77 -6.57
CA GLU A 53 -8.98 7.81 -7.01
C GLU A 53 -8.68 6.38 -6.53
N TRP A 54 -7.39 6.00 -6.53
CA TRP A 54 -6.97 4.69 -6.03
C TRP A 54 -7.20 4.58 -4.52
N VAL A 55 -6.84 5.60 -3.73
CA VAL A 55 -7.10 5.64 -2.29
C VAL A 55 -8.60 5.62 -2.01
N GLU A 56 -9.40 6.38 -2.74
CA GLU A 56 -10.87 6.38 -2.64
C GLU A 56 -11.45 4.97 -2.84
N SER A 57 -10.89 4.19 -3.78
CA SER A 57 -11.29 2.80 -3.97
C SER A 57 -11.02 1.91 -2.75
N LEU A 58 -9.97 2.19 -1.96
CA LEU A 58 -9.65 1.44 -0.74
C LEU A 58 -10.63 1.74 0.40
N HIS A 59 -11.15 2.97 0.48
CA HIS A 59 -12.14 3.37 1.50
C HIS A 59 -13.46 2.57 1.40
N THR A 60 -13.73 1.91 0.28
CA THR A 60 -14.89 1.00 0.15
C THR A 60 -14.79 -0.24 1.04
N SER A 61 -13.57 -0.66 1.38
CA SER A 61 -13.31 -1.96 2.03
C SER A 61 -12.56 -1.85 3.36
N TYR A 62 -11.94 -0.70 3.64
CA TYR A 62 -11.09 -0.49 4.82
C TYR A 62 -11.36 0.87 5.47
N SER A 63 -11.04 0.96 6.76
CA SER A 63 -11.14 2.22 7.49
C SER A 63 -10.06 3.20 7.07
N ASP A 64 -10.40 4.48 7.09
CA ASP A 64 -9.47 5.59 6.82
C ASP A 64 -8.22 5.53 7.71
N VAL A 65 -8.39 5.19 8.98
CA VAL A 65 -7.30 5.03 9.95
C VAL A 65 -6.30 3.96 9.49
N LEU A 66 -6.78 2.81 9.00
CA LEU A 66 -5.91 1.73 8.53
C LEU A 66 -5.18 2.15 7.26
N ILE A 67 -5.90 2.72 6.29
CA ILE A 67 -5.35 3.19 5.01
C ILE A 67 -4.23 4.20 5.28
N THR A 68 -4.51 5.22 6.09
CA THR A 68 -3.55 6.27 6.42
C THR A 68 -2.34 5.73 7.16
N ASN A 69 -2.52 4.87 8.18
CA ASN A 69 -1.41 4.32 8.95
C ASN A 69 -0.46 3.48 8.08
N ILE A 70 -1.00 2.62 7.22
CA ILE A 70 -0.18 1.72 6.40
C ILE A 70 0.44 2.46 5.21
N LEU A 71 -0.30 3.34 4.52
CA LEU A 71 0.23 4.06 3.35
C LEU A 71 1.22 5.16 3.72
N SER A 72 1.14 5.69 4.95
CA SER A 72 2.13 6.63 5.49
C SER A 72 3.45 5.95 5.89
N ASN A 73 3.48 4.62 5.98
CA ASN A 73 4.73 3.88 6.20
C ASN A 73 5.56 3.89 4.90
N ASP A 74 6.64 4.68 4.88
CA ASP A 74 7.49 4.84 3.70
C ASP A 74 8.19 3.55 3.29
N ASP A 75 8.62 2.72 4.24
CA ASP A 75 9.30 1.45 3.95
C ASP A 75 8.36 0.50 3.20
N PHE A 76 7.13 0.34 3.70
CA PHE A 76 6.10 -0.45 3.04
C PHE A 76 5.77 0.10 1.65
N TRP A 77 5.57 1.41 1.55
CA TRP A 77 5.17 2.05 0.30
C TRP A 77 6.22 1.90 -0.79
N LEU A 78 7.47 2.25 -0.48
CA LEU A 78 8.58 2.21 -1.43
C LEU A 78 8.91 0.77 -1.83
N GLU A 79 8.97 -0.16 -0.89
CA GLU A 79 9.27 -1.56 -1.22
C GLU A 79 8.12 -2.21 -2.01
N THR A 80 6.86 -1.83 -1.75
CA THR A 80 5.71 -2.29 -2.54
C THR A 80 5.77 -1.77 -3.98
N LEU A 81 6.03 -0.48 -4.18
CA LEU A 81 6.14 0.11 -5.52
C LEU A 81 7.33 -0.43 -6.31
N LYS A 82 8.48 -0.63 -5.65
CA LYS A 82 9.67 -1.24 -6.26
C LYS A 82 9.39 -2.62 -6.84
N ARG A 83 8.51 -3.38 -6.18
CA ARG A 83 8.17 -4.76 -6.60
C ARG A 83 7.05 -4.83 -7.61
N THR A 84 6.05 -3.97 -7.50
CA THR A 84 4.84 -4.01 -8.34
C THR A 84 5.01 -3.19 -9.61
N GLN A 85 5.63 -2.02 -9.51
CA GLN A 85 5.74 -1.03 -10.59
C GLN A 85 7.16 -0.82 -11.11
N LYS A 86 8.17 -1.40 -10.43
CA LYS A 86 9.60 -1.29 -10.73
C LYS A 86 10.11 0.16 -10.72
N ILE A 87 9.72 0.93 -9.68
CA ILE A 87 10.04 2.37 -9.47
C ILE A 87 10.73 2.59 -8.13
#